data_AF-A0A6H1RH90-F1
#
_entry.id   AF-A0A6H1RH90-F1
#
_cell.length_a   1.000
_cell.length_b   1.000
_cell.length_c   1.000
_cell.angle_alpha   90.00
_cell.angle_beta   90.00
_cell.angle_gamma   90.00
#
_symmetry.space_group_name_H-M   'P 1'
#
loop_
_entity.id
_entity.type
_entity.pdbx_description
1 polymer ?
#
loop_
_entity_poly.entity_id
_entity_poly.type
_entity_poly.pdbx_seq_one_letter_code
_entity_poly.pdbx_strand_id
1 'polypeptide(L)'
;MAKLPDWLRPHIEAIEDSRRAGFVFVYLPSLANMSTLQGILKVNGAMDVYSAASTSDAVAARYRLEDLETGRPRPLWHAHGSVTDVVRELMQLPPHGSKGAPSLTLPLPGGLWVPPFA
;
A
#
# COMPACT_ATOMS: atom_id res chain seq x y z
N MET A 1 -22.32 -17.85 -14.48
CA MET A 1 -21.09 -17.21 -13.97
C MET A 1 -20.15 -18.31 -13.52
N ALA A 2 -18.89 -18.30 -13.96
CA ALA A 2 -17.91 -19.32 -13.53
C ALA A 2 -17.66 -19.21 -12.02
N LYS A 3 -17.56 -20.34 -11.32
CA LYS A 3 -17.18 -20.36 -9.90
C LYS A 3 -15.74 -19.86 -9.80
N LEU A 4 -15.50 -18.84 -8.98
CA LEU A 4 -14.14 -18.36 -8.72
C LEU A 4 -13.32 -19.47 -8.05
N PRO A 5 -12.02 -19.59 -8.36
CA PRO A 5 -11.14 -20.54 -7.67
C PRO A 5 -11.09 -20.28 -6.17
N ASP A 6 -11.05 -21.33 -5.35
CA ASP A 6 -11.10 -21.19 -3.89
C ASP A 6 -9.88 -20.44 -3.32
N TRP A 7 -8.72 -20.51 -3.99
CA TRP A 7 -7.51 -19.76 -3.61
C TRP A 7 -7.65 -18.24 -3.78
N LEU A 8 -8.56 -17.76 -4.63
CA LEU A 8 -8.74 -16.34 -4.92
C LEU A 8 -9.61 -15.64 -3.86
N ARG A 9 -10.49 -16.41 -3.21
CA ARG A 9 -11.45 -15.92 -2.21
C ARG A 9 -10.81 -15.06 -1.10
N PRO A 10 -9.74 -15.47 -0.39
CA PRO A 10 -9.17 -14.66 0.68
C PRO A 10 -8.60 -13.32 0.21
N HIS A 11 -8.20 -13.21 -1.07
CA HIS A 11 -7.72 -11.94 -1.63
C HIS A 11 -8.88 -10.99 -1.93
N ILE A 12 -10.01 -11.52 -2.43
CA ILE A 12 -11.22 -10.73 -2.66
C ILE A 12 -11.80 -10.24 -1.33
N GLU A 13 -11.89 -11.12 -0.32
CA GLU A 13 -12.37 -10.77 1.01
C GLU A 13 -11.52 -9.65 1.64
N ALA A 14 -10.20 -9.71 1.51
CA ALA A 14 -9.30 -8.64 1.97
C ALA A 14 -9.59 -7.30 1.27
N ILE A 15 -9.83 -7.31 -0.05
CA ILE A 15 -10.20 -6.10 -0.80
C ILE A 15 -11.57 -5.55 -0.36
N GLU A 16 -12.54 -6.42 -0.07
CA GLU A 16 -13.85 -6.01 0.44
C GLU A 16 -13.76 -5.45 1.86
N ASP A 17 -12.94 -6.05 2.72
CA ASP A 17 -12.61 -5.56 4.07
C ASP A 17 -12.01 -4.15 4.00
N SER A 18 -11.02 -3.93 3.13
CA SER A 18 -10.41 -2.61 2.97
C SER A 18 -11.41 -1.59 2.43
N ARG A 19 -12.29 -1.97 1.48
CA ARG A 19 -13.39 -1.10 1.03
C ARG A 19 -14.31 -0.70 2.18
N ARG A 20 -14.68 -1.65 3.05
CA ARG A 20 -15.51 -1.38 4.23
C ARG A 20 -14.82 -0.45 5.23
N ALA A 21 -13.49 -0.50 5.31
CA ALA A 21 -12.69 0.42 6.12
C ALA A 21 -12.55 1.83 5.52
N GLY A 22 -13.05 2.06 4.30
CA GLY A 22 -13.04 3.36 3.65
C GLY A 22 -11.99 3.53 2.56
N PHE A 23 -11.29 2.46 2.16
CA PHE A 23 -10.43 2.52 0.97
C PHE A 23 -11.28 2.82 -0.26
N VAL A 24 -10.85 3.82 -1.02
CA VAL A 24 -11.38 4.11 -2.36
C VAL A 24 -10.44 3.53 -3.40
N PHE A 25 -11.02 2.89 -4.41
CA PHE A 25 -10.28 2.29 -5.50
C PHE A 25 -10.32 3.21 -6.70
N VAL A 26 -9.16 3.65 -7.15
CA VAL A 26 -9.05 4.50 -8.32
C VAL A 26 -8.66 3.61 -9.50
N TYR A 27 -9.54 3.54 -10.49
CA TYR A 27 -9.13 3.04 -11.80
C TYR A 27 -8.30 4.12 -12.46
N LEU A 28 -6.98 3.92 -12.57
CA LEU A 28 -6.09 4.84 -13.26
C LEU A 28 -6.00 4.40 -14.74
N PRO A 29 -6.67 5.09 -15.69
CA PRO A 29 -6.61 4.77 -17.10
C PRO A 29 -5.26 5.23 -17.68
N SER A 30 -4.22 4.46 -17.39
CA SER A 30 -2.91 4.57 -18.02
C SER A 30 -2.63 3.20 -18.66
N LEU A 31 -2.21 3.19 -19.93
CA LEU A 31 -1.86 1.96 -20.65
C LEU A 31 -0.78 1.13 -19.93
N ALA A 32 0.02 1.75 -19.05
CA ALA A 32 1.01 1.06 -18.23
C ALA A 32 0.45 0.44 -16.93
N ASN A 33 -0.74 0.86 -16.47
CA ASN A 33 -1.32 0.48 -15.18
C ASN A 33 -2.67 -0.25 -15.31
N MET A 34 -3.07 -0.67 -16.50
CA MET A 34 -4.36 -1.35 -16.75
C MET A 34 -4.54 -2.66 -15.95
N SER A 35 -3.45 -3.26 -15.45
CA SER A 35 -3.46 -4.51 -14.69
C SER A 35 -3.37 -4.33 -13.18
N THR A 36 -3.28 -3.10 -12.66
CA THR A 36 -2.99 -2.86 -11.23
C THR A 36 -4.21 -2.32 -10.50
N LEU A 37 -4.62 -3.00 -9.44
CA LEU A 37 -5.60 -2.48 -8.49
C LEU A 37 -4.90 -1.53 -7.53
N GLN A 38 -5.38 -0.30 -7.39
CA GLN A 38 -4.88 0.65 -6.41
C GLN A 38 -5.99 1.08 -5.44
N GLY A 39 -5.75 0.87 -4.14
CA GLY A 39 -6.61 1.33 -3.05
C GLY A 39 -5.93 2.46 -2.28
N ILE A 40 -6.69 3.50 -1.94
CA ILE A 40 -6.23 4.67 -1.20
C ILE A 40 -7.17 4.95 -0.03
N LEU A 41 -6.63 5.20 1.15
CA LEU A 41 -7.35 5.70 2.32
C LEU A 41 -6.61 6.93 2.88
N LYS A 42 -7.32 8.04 3.04
CA LYS A 42 -6.80 9.25 3.68
C LYS A 42 -7.50 9.46 5.01
N VAL A 43 -6.75 9.36 6.11
CA VAL A 43 -7.32 9.47 7.45
C VAL A 43 -6.27 9.94 8.45
N ASN A 44 -6.67 10.77 9.42
CA ASN A 44 -5.81 11.24 10.53
C ASN A 44 -4.47 11.86 10.08
N GLY A 45 -4.45 12.64 9.00
CA GLY A 45 -3.22 13.28 8.51
C GLY A 45 -2.28 12.36 7.74
N ALA A 46 -2.65 11.09 7.52
CA ALA A 46 -1.88 10.12 6.75
C ALA A 46 -2.65 9.64 5.51
N MET A 47 -1.90 9.16 4.52
CA MET A 47 -2.40 8.45 3.36
C MET A 47 -1.85 7.03 3.37
N ASP A 48 -2.76 6.08 3.45
CA ASP A 48 -2.51 4.67 3.25
C ASP A 48 -2.82 4.31 1.80
N VAL A 49 -1.90 3.61 1.16
CA VAL A 49 -2.04 3.16 -0.22
C VAL A 49 -1.57 1.73 -0.34
N TYR A 50 -2.24 0.96 -1.18
CA TYR A 50 -1.67 -0.26 -1.71
C TYR A 50 -1.96 -0.39 -3.20
N SER A 51 -1.03 -1.03 -3.90
CA SER A 51 -1.11 -1.36 -5.32
C SER A 51 -0.86 -2.85 -5.48
N ALA A 52 -1.72 -3.54 -6.23
CA ALA A 52 -1.60 -4.97 -6.50
C ALA A 52 -1.63 -5.24 -7.99
N ALA A 53 -0.55 -5.82 -8.53
CA ALA A 53 -0.45 -6.25 -9.93
C ALA A 53 -0.91 -7.71 -10.10
N SER A 54 -0.86 -8.50 -9.02
CA SER A 54 -1.41 -9.85 -8.94
C SER A 54 -1.79 -10.18 -7.49
N THR A 55 -2.34 -11.37 -7.24
CA THR A 55 -2.66 -11.80 -5.87
C THR A 55 -1.44 -12.00 -4.97
N SER A 56 -0.28 -12.30 -5.57
CA SER A 56 0.99 -12.54 -4.88
C SER A 56 1.97 -11.36 -4.95
N ASP A 57 1.65 -10.32 -5.73
CA ASP A 57 2.50 -9.15 -5.91
C ASP A 57 1.71 -7.87 -5.64
N ALA A 58 1.83 -7.42 -4.41
CA ALA A 58 1.25 -6.19 -3.92
C ALA A 58 2.25 -5.44 -3.04
N VAL A 59 2.21 -4.12 -3.11
CA VAL A 59 2.99 -3.20 -2.28
C VAL A 59 2.02 -2.31 -1.53
N ALA A 60 2.26 -2.08 -0.25
CA ALA A 60 1.54 -1.12 0.56
C ALA A 60 2.50 -0.13 1.22
N ALA A 61 2.02 1.08 1.47
CA ALA A 61 2.77 2.11 2.17
C ALA A 61 1.84 3.10 2.88
N ARG A 62 2.35 3.69 3.96
CA ARG A 62 1.76 4.83 4.65
C ARG A 62 2.63 6.05 4.47
N TYR A 63 2.05 7.18 4.10
CA TYR A 63 2.71 8.47 3.97
C TYR A 63 2.05 9.50 4.88
N ARG A 64 2.80 10.52 5.32
CA ARG A 64 2.17 11.73 5.87
C ARG A 64 1.60 12.55 4.73
N LEU A 65 0.41 13.13 4.93
CA LEU A 65 -0.20 13.99 3.92
C LEU A 65 0.65 15.24 3.64
N GLU A 66 1.28 15.81 4.67
CA GLU A 66 2.16 16.98 4.56
C GLU A 66 3.38 16.73 3.64
N ASP A 67 3.87 15.49 3.58
CA ASP A 67 5.05 15.14 2.78
C ASP A 67 4.70 14.95 1.30
N LEU A 68 3.42 14.77 0.95
CA LEU A 68 3.02 14.47 -0.44
C LEU A 68 3.29 15.64 -1.40
N GLU A 69 3.38 16.87 -0.90
CA GLU A 69 3.69 18.06 -1.70
C GLU A 69 5.18 18.14 -2.09
N THR A 70 6.06 17.38 -1.41
CA THR A 70 7.52 17.49 -1.54
C THR A 70 8.10 16.80 -2.79
N GLY A 71 7.26 16.22 -3.66
CA GLY A 71 7.64 15.54 -4.90
C GLY A 71 8.33 14.17 -4.73
N ARG A 72 8.88 13.87 -3.54
CA ARG A 72 9.43 12.56 -3.16
C ARG A 72 9.08 12.21 -1.70
N PRO A 73 7.78 11.99 -1.39
CA PRO A 73 7.36 11.65 -0.04
C PRO A 73 8.02 10.35 0.41
N ARG A 74 8.52 10.34 1.65
CA ARG A 74 9.09 9.13 2.26
C ARG A 74 8.00 8.37 3.01
N PRO A 75 7.89 7.05 2.83
CA PRO A 75 6.90 6.28 3.57
C PRO A 75 7.28 6.25 5.06
N LEU A 76 6.29 6.32 5.94
CA LEU A 76 6.45 6.01 7.37
C LEU A 76 6.52 4.50 7.62
N TRP A 77 5.93 3.74 6.71
CA TRP A 77 5.82 2.29 6.75
C TRP A 77 5.60 1.76 5.33
N HIS A 78 6.13 0.57 5.04
CA HIS A 78 5.85 -0.14 3.79
C HIS A 78 5.85 -1.66 4.00
N ALA A 79 5.13 -2.38 3.14
CA ALA A 79 5.17 -3.84 3.05
C ALA A 79 5.07 -4.28 1.59
N HIS A 80 5.54 -5.50 1.31
CA HIS A 80 5.45 -6.17 0.01
C HIS A 80 5.07 -7.63 0.24
N GLY A 81 4.21 -8.18 -0.63
CA GLY A 81 3.79 -9.57 -0.55
C GLY A 81 2.47 -9.83 -1.25
N SER A 82 1.69 -10.78 -0.73
CA SER A 82 0.35 -11.06 -1.26
C SER A 82 -0.64 -9.94 -0.92
N VAL A 83 -1.73 -9.84 -1.69
CA VAL A 83 -2.83 -8.89 -1.42
C VAL A 83 -3.36 -9.05 -0.01
N THR A 84 -3.52 -10.29 0.46
CA THR A 84 -4.07 -10.55 1.80
C THR A 84 -3.09 -10.11 2.89
N ASP A 85 -1.79 -10.34 2.71
CA ASP A 85 -0.79 -9.97 3.70
C ASP A 85 -0.67 -8.45 3.81
N VAL A 86 -0.51 -7.75 2.69
CA VAL A 86 -0.30 -6.29 2.72
C VAL A 86 -1.55 -5.55 3.19
N VAL A 87 -2.75 -6.00 2.81
CA VAL A 87 -4.00 -5.39 3.30
C VAL A 87 -4.17 -5.65 4.78
N ARG A 88 -3.91 -6.88 5.25
CA ARG A 88 -3.97 -7.20 6.69
C ARG A 88 -3.03 -6.32 7.49
N GLU A 89 -1.77 -6.20 7.07
CA GLU A 89 -0.78 -5.39 7.78
C GLU A 89 -1.16 -3.91 7.80
N LEU A 90 -1.60 -3.37 6.66
CA LEU A 90 -2.04 -1.98 6.55
C LEU A 90 -3.23 -1.69 7.45
N MET A 91 -4.21 -2.60 7.49
CA MET A 91 -5.41 -2.51 8.34
C MET A 91 -5.12 -2.65 9.84
N GLN A 92 -4.00 -3.27 10.22
CA GLN A 92 -3.56 -3.42 11.60
C GLN A 92 -2.75 -2.22 12.11
N LEU A 93 -2.37 -1.28 11.23
CA LEU A 93 -1.60 -0.11 11.64
C LEU A 93 -2.43 0.78 12.60
N PRO A 94 -1.85 1.20 13.73
CA PRO A 94 -2.50 2.18 14.61
C PRO A 94 -2.79 3.48 13.86
N PRO A 95 -3.84 4.23 14.22
CA PRO A 95 -4.10 5.55 13.64
C PRO A 95 -2.86 6.45 13.67
N HIS A 96 -2.60 7.21 12.62
CA HIS A 96 -1.47 8.14 12.61
C HIS A 96 -1.56 9.14 13.78
N GLY A 97 -0.43 9.44 14.42
CA GLY A 97 -0.35 10.27 15.62
C GLY A 97 -0.68 9.54 16.94
N SER A 98 -1.20 8.31 16.89
CA SER A 98 -1.44 7.51 18.10
C SER A 98 -0.19 6.78 18.59
N LYS A 99 -0.21 6.34 19.85
CA LYS A 99 0.90 5.59 20.45
C LYS A 99 1.15 4.29 19.67
N GLY A 100 2.39 4.08 19.23
CA GLY A 100 2.80 2.91 18.45
C GLY A 100 2.56 3.03 16.94
N ALA A 101 1.99 4.15 16.47
CA ALA A 101 1.89 4.41 15.04
C ALA A 101 3.28 4.67 14.43
N PRO A 102 3.56 4.18 13.21
CA PRO A 102 4.76 4.55 12.48
C PRO A 102 4.85 6.07 12.33
N SER A 103 5.94 6.65 12.82
CA SER A 103 6.16 8.10 12.85
C SER A 103 7.47 8.51 12.18
N LEU A 104 8.46 7.63 12.04
CA LEU A 104 9.72 7.95 11.39
C LEU A 104 9.63 7.68 9.89
N THR A 105 10.15 8.60 9.09
CA THR A 105 10.25 8.40 7.64
C THR A 105 11.33 7.37 7.33
N LEU A 106 10.98 6.39 6.51
CA LEU A 106 11.89 5.35 6.07
C LEU A 106 12.79 5.88 4.95
N PRO A 107 14.09 5.51 4.91
CA PRO A 107 14.95 5.83 3.79
C PRO A 107 14.46 5.13 2.52
N LEU A 108 14.39 5.86 1.41
CA LEU A 108 14.10 5.27 0.11
C LEU A 108 15.30 4.40 -0.36
N PRO A 109 15.06 3.21 -0.94
CA PRO A 109 16.09 2.47 -1.65
C PRO A 109 16.65 3.36 -2.77
N GLY A 110 17.91 3.76 -2.65
CA GLY A 110 18.52 4.81 -3.47
C GLY A 110 19.73 5.47 -2.80
N GLY A 111 19.86 5.30 -1.49
CA GLY A 111 21.11 5.49 -0.76
C GLY A 111 21.91 4.19 -0.62
N LEU A 112 21.70 3.20 -1.50
CA LEU A 112 22.53 2.00 -1.50
C LEU A 112 23.95 2.46 -1.85
N TRP A 113 24.83 2.48 -0.85
CA TRP A 113 26.24 2.73 -1.07
C TRP A 113 26.75 1.68 -2.06
N VAL A 114 27.15 2.12 -3.25
CA VAL A 114 27.84 1.27 -4.21
C VAL A 114 29.33 1.49 -3.94
N PRO A 115 30.11 0.46 -3.56
CA PRO A 115 31.56 0.61 -3.47
C PRO A 115 32.10 1.10 -4.82
N PRO A 116 33.08 2.03 -4.84
CA PRO A 116 33.76 2.34 -6.07
C PRO A 116 34.36 1.04 -6.62
N PHE A 117 33.99 0.68 -7.84
CA PHE A 117 34.62 -0.44 -8.54
C PHE A 117 36.13 -0.15 -8.62
N ALA A 118 36.93 -1.08 -8.10
CA ALA A 118 38.39 -1.07 -8.24
C ALA A 118 38.80 -1.47 -9.66
#